data_AF-A0A1D2YX20-F1
#
_entry.id   AF-A0A1D2YX20-F1
#
_cell.length_a   1.000
_cell.length_b   1.000
_cell.length_c   1.000
_cell.angle_alpha   90.00
_cell.angle_beta   90.00
_cell.angle_gamma   90.00
#
_symmetry.space_group_name_H-M   'P 1'
#
loop_
_entity.id
_entity.type
_entity.pdbx_description
1 polymer ?
#
loop_
_entity_poly.entity_id
_entity_poly.type
_entity_poly.pdbx_seq_one_letter_code
_entity_poly.pdbx_strand_id
1 'polypeptide(L)' 'MEMNDISRQIEELCNSKAEEFALMGYEHITGKSIWECVSENYNENELPPLHQIVNDILTLKVTTYMNWMMVKVYKSTI' A
#
# COMPACT_ATOMS: atom_id res chain seq x y z
N MET A 1 5.09 5.58 23.13
CA MET A 1 4.37 5.39 21.86
C MET A 1 4.39 3.90 21.59
N GLU A 2 3.26 3.22 21.81
CA GLU A 2 3.21 1.76 21.70
C GLU A 2 3.22 1.33 20.23
N MET A 3 3.85 0.19 19.92
CA MET A 3 3.98 -0.37 18.57
C MET A 3 2.62 -0.51 17.85
N ASN A 4 1.52 -0.69 18.59
CA ASN A 4 0.16 -0.75 18.07
C ASN A 4 -0.35 0.57 17.47
N ASP A 5 0.15 1.72 17.94
CA ASP A 5 -0.29 3.04 17.47
C ASP A 5 0.25 3.35 16.07
N ILE A 6 1.51 2.98 15.81
CA ILE A 6 2.16 3.23 14.51
C ILE A 6 1.51 2.36 13.42
N SER A 7 1.28 1.07 13.69
CA SER A 7 0.63 0.17 12.74
C SER A 7 -0.78 0.65 12.37
N ARG A 8 -1.53 1.16 13.35
CA ARG A 8 -2.85 1.74 13.12
C ARG A 8 -2.79 3.00 12.27
N GLN A 9 -1.84 3.90 12.51
CA GLN A 9 -1.68 5.12 11.70
C GLN A 9 -1.31 4.78 10.25
N ILE A 10 -0.47 3.77 10.03
CA ILE A 10 -0.15 3.27 8.69
C ILE A 10 -1.40 2.70 8.02
N GLU A 11 -2.21 1.92 8.73
CA GLU A 11 -3.47 1.38 8.22
C GLU A 11 -4.44 2.50 7.82
N GLU A 12 -4.61 3.52 8.67
CA GLU A 12 -5.43 4.70 8.38
C GLU A 12 -4.92 5.44 7.12
N LEU A 13 -3.60 5.57 6.96
CA LEU A 13 -2.97 6.19 5.79
C LEU A 13 -3.23 5.39 4.50
N CYS A 14 -3.10 4.06 4.57
CA CYS A 14 -3.39 3.17 3.46
C CYS A 14 -4.87 3.22 3.05
N ASN A 15 -5.79 3.29 4.04
CA ASN A 15 -7.22 3.44 3.77
C ASN A 15 -7.51 4.78 3.10
N SER A 16 -6.90 5.88 3.57
CA SER A 16 -7.04 7.20 2.94
C SER A 16 -6.53 7.20 1.48
N LYS A 17 -5.42 6.51 1.20
CA LYS A 17 -4.91 6.36 -0.18
C LYS A 17 -5.85 5.51 -1.06
N ALA A 18 -6.47 4.47 -0.50
CA ALA A 18 -7.46 3.67 -1.23
C ALA A 18 -8.70 4.52 -1.57
N GLU A 19 -9.17 5.35 -0.64
CA GLU A 19 -10.25 6.32 -0.90
C GLU A 19 -9.86 7.33 -1.98
N GLU A 20 -8.63 7.85 -1.98
CA GLU A 20 -8.12 8.73 -3.03
C GLU A 20 -8.22 8.06 -4.42
N PHE A 21 -7.81 6.80 -4.54
CA PHE A 21 -7.93 6.08 -5.81
C PHE A 21 -9.39 5.83 -6.20
N ALA A 22 -10.28 5.56 -5.24
CA ALA A 22 -11.71 5.45 -5.49
C ALA A 22 -12.29 6.76 -6.04
N LEU A 23 -11.89 7.91 -5.50
CA LEU A 23 -12.28 9.24 -6.02
C LEU A 23 -11.77 9.49 -7.44
N MET A 24 -10.68 8.84 -7.86
CA MET A 24 -10.16 8.87 -9.23
C MET A 24 -10.90 7.89 -10.17
N GLY A 25 -11.90 7.14 -9.67
CA GLY A 25 -12.68 6.17 -10.45
C GLY A 25 -12.14 4.74 -10.38
N TYR A 26 -11.16 4.47 -9.52
CA TYR A 26 -10.60 3.12 -9.33
C TYR A 26 -11.22 2.45 -8.11
N GLU A 27 -12.35 1.77 -8.34
CA GLU A 27 -13.11 1.10 -7.29
C GLU A 27 -12.44 -0.21 -6.82
N HIS A 28 -12.89 -0.71 -5.66
CA HIS A 28 -12.47 -1.98 -5.06
C HIS A 28 -11.00 -2.07 -4.60
N ILE A 29 -10.33 -0.93 -4.41
CA ILE A 29 -9.01 -0.87 -3.78
C ILE A 29 -9.18 -0.79 -2.26
N THR A 30 -8.36 -1.53 -1.51
CA THR A 30 -8.43 -1.60 -0.04
C THR A 30 -7.12 -1.12 0.57
N GLY A 31 -7.14 -0.58 1.80
CA GLY A 31 -5.90 -0.20 2.48
C GLY A 31 -4.94 -1.37 2.64
N LYS A 32 -5.46 -2.59 2.82
CA LYS A 32 -4.64 -3.82 2.84
C LYS A 32 -3.89 -4.04 1.52
N SER A 33 -4.55 -3.90 0.38
CA SER A 33 -3.90 -4.09 -0.92
C SER A 33 -2.89 -2.98 -1.24
N ILE A 34 -3.14 -1.76 -0.76
CA ILE A 34 -2.14 -0.66 -0.79
C ILE A 34 -0.89 -1.04 0.01
N TRP A 35 -1.08 -1.52 1.26
CA TRP A 35 0.04 -1.96 2.09
C TRP A 35 0.83 -3.08 1.43
N GLU A 36 0.16 -4.12 0.91
CA GLU A 36 0.81 -5.22 0.19
C GLU A 36 1.64 -4.71 -0.99
N CYS A 37 1.10 -3.78 -1.79
CA CYS A 37 1.81 -3.18 -2.92
C CYS A 37 3.06 -2.41 -2.51
N VAL A 38 2.98 -1.62 -1.43
CA VAL A 38 4.12 -0.81 -0.94
C VAL A 38 5.17 -1.73 -0.32
N SER A 39 4.73 -2.68 0.50
CA SER A 39 5.59 -3.62 1.23
C SER A 39 6.33 -4.63 0.35
N GLU A 40 5.91 -4.85 -0.90
CA GLU A 40 6.63 -5.72 -1.85
C GLU A 40 8.06 -5.21 -2.15
N ASN A 41 8.31 -3.92 -1.94
CA ASN A 41 9.64 -3.33 -2.11
C ASN A 41 10.51 -3.44 -0.84
N TYR A 42 9.98 -3.96 0.26
CA TYR A 42 10.68 -4.06 1.54
C TYR A 42 11.23 -5.47 1.75
N ASN A 43 12.38 -5.55 2.42
CA ASN A 43 12.96 -6.84 2.77
C ASN A 43 12.19 -7.45 3.94
N GLU A 44 11.98 -8.77 3.91
CA GLU A 44 11.21 -9.50 4.92
C GLU A 44 11.75 -9.33 6.35
N ASN A 45 13.04 -9.01 6.48
CA ASN A 45 13.73 -8.83 7.75
C ASN A 45 13.98 -7.36 8.14
N GLU A 46 13.60 -6.40 7.29
CA GLU A 46 13.91 -4.99 7.54
C GLU A 46 12.81 -4.08 6.98
N LEU A 47 12.04 -3.49 7.90
CA LEU A 47 11.15 -2.39 7.57
C LEU A 47 11.94 -1.09 7.49
N PRO A 48 11.72 -0.27 6.46
CA PRO A 48 12.35 1.04 6.39
C PRO A 48 11.82 1.96 7.50
N PRO A 49 12.50 3.09 7.76
CA PRO A 49 12.03 4.09 8.71
C PRO A 49 10.60 4.57 8.39
N LEU A 50 9.83 4.91 9.43
CA LEU A 50 8.44 5.34 9.31
C LEU A 50 8.23 6.45 8.26
N HIS A 51 9.12 7.43 8.19
CA HIS A 51 9.02 8.52 7.22
C HIS A 51 9.11 8.04 5.76
N GLN A 52 9.88 6.97 5.49
CA GLN A 52 9.94 6.37 4.15
C GLN A 52 8.64 5.63 3.84
N ILE A 53 8.13 4.85 4.79
CA ILE A 53 6.84 4.15 4.65
C ILE A 53 5.72 5.14 4.33
N VAL A 54 5.62 6.24 5.09
CA VAL A 54 4.64 7.30 4.87
C VAL A 54 4.81 7.93 3.49
N ASN A 55 6.06 8.24 3.10
CA ASN A 55 6.34 8.78 1.78
C ASN A 55 5.91 7.82 0.66
N ASP A 56 6.23 6.53 0.77
CA ASP A 56 5.93 5.53 -0.24
C ASP A 56 4.42 5.34 -0.41
N ILE A 57 3.65 5.35 0.69
CA ILE A 57 2.18 5.31 0.64
C ILE A 57 1.62 6.57 -0.02
N LEU A 58 2.05 7.77 0.41
CA LEU A 58 1.49 9.03 -0.07
C LEU A 58 1.86 9.32 -1.54
N THR A 59 3.04 8.89 -1.98
CA THR A 59 3.53 9.06 -3.36
C THR A 59 3.16 7.92 -4.30
N LEU A 60 2.51 6.87 -3.80
CA LEU A 60 2.03 5.76 -4.61
C LEU A 60 1.08 6.26 -5.70
N LYS A 61 1.45 5.98 -6.96
CA LYS A 61 0.62 6.30 -8.12
C LYS A 61 -0.32 5.14 -8.42
N VAL A 62 -1.55 5.47 -8.81
CA VAL A 62 -2.53 4.45 -9.21
C VAL A 62 -2.05 3.58 -10.38
N THR A 63 -1.26 4.14 -11.30
CA THR A 63 -0.65 3.37 -12.41
C THR A 63 0.34 2.31 -11.91
N THR A 64 1.15 2.64 -10.90
CA THR A 64 2.06 1.69 -10.26
C THR A 64 1.26 0.58 -9.58
N TYR A 65 0.23 0.94 -8.83
CA TYR A 65 -0.65 -0.02 -8.16
C TYR A 65 -1.34 -0.97 -9.16
N MET A 66 -1.85 -0.46 -10.28
CA MET A 66 -2.50 -1.30 -11.30
C MET A 66 -1.53 -2.26 -11.99
N ASN A 67 -0.31 -1.81 -12.28
CA ASN A 67 0.73 -2.69 -12.81
C ASN A 67 1.06 -3.81 -11.82
N TRP A 68 1.22 -3.47 -10.54
CA TRP A 68 1.44 -4.45 -9.47
C TRP A 68 0.30 -5.46 -9.36
N MET A 69 -0.96 -5.00 -9.32
CA MET A 69 -2.15 -5.85 -9.29
C MET A 69 -2.19 -6.83 -10.46
N MET A 70 -1.94 -6.36 -11.68
CA MET A 70 -1.91 -7.24 -12.85
C MET A 70 -0.86 -8.34 -12.70
N VAL A 71 0.38 -7.99 -12.34
CA VAL A 71 1.46 -8.97 -12.12
C VAL A 71 1.08 -10.00 -11.06
N LYS A 72 0.46 -9.57 -9.95
CA LYS A 72 0.02 -10.46 -8.87
C LYS A 72 -1.06 -11.46 -9.30
N VAL A 73 -2.05 -10.99 -10.08
CA VAL A 73 -3.10 -11.86 -10.65
C VAL A 73 -2.51 -12.86 -11.63
N TYR A 74 -1.59 -12.43 -12.50
CA TYR A 74 -0.89 -13.33 -13.41
C TYR A 74 -0.12 -14.41 -12.66
N LYS A 75 0.68 -14.05 -11.63
CA LYS A 75 1.42 -15.03 -10.81
C LYS A 75 0.53 -16.02 -10.07
N SER A 76 -0.71 -15.66 -9.75
CA SER A 76 -1.66 -16.51 -9.01
C SER A 76 -2.43 -17.48 -9.91
N THR A 77 -2.35 -17.32 -11.24
CA THR A 77 -3.09 -18.12 -12.23
C THR A 77 -2.23 -19.23 -12.86
N ILE A 78 -0.95 -19.33 -12.49
CA ILE A 78 0.01 -20.32 -13.01
C ILE A 78 0.43 -21.28 -11.90
#